data_AF-A0A7J7IXZ5-F1
#
_entry.id   AF-A0A7J7IXZ5-F1
#
_cell.length_a   1.000
_cell.length_b   1.000
_cell.length_c   1.000
_cell.angle_alpha   90.00
_cell.angle_beta   90.00
_cell.angle_gamma   90.00
#
_symmetry.space_group_name_H-M   'P 1'
#
loop_
_entity.id
_entity.type
_entity.pdbx_description
1 polymer ?
#
loop_
_entity_poly.entity_id
_entity_poly.type
_entity_poly.pdbx_seq_one_letter_code
_entity_poly.pdbx_strand_id
1 'polypeptide(L)'
;MSRAAEATRKVDKAGRKQHAATLTFQALRIFVNDELNQLYNGLKIAHLLLKPNGICAVISFHSLEHNVTHQVFNTKHAIDKQTLVTPNLHQTAFLYPWKCDSSVIKPSEEEVTQNPRSRSAELRVAFKKSVQR
;
A
#
# COMPACT_ATOMS: atom_id res chain seq x y z
N MET A 1 39.91 22.66 12.08
CA MET A 1 39.00 22.50 13.23
C MET A 1 37.60 22.20 12.71
N SER A 2 37.08 21.04 13.13
CA SER A 2 35.95 20.30 12.57
C SER A 2 34.60 21.02 12.76
N ARG A 3 33.97 21.46 11.66
CA ARG A 3 32.50 21.59 11.56
C ARG A 3 31.96 20.27 11.00
N ALA A 4 31.94 19.24 11.82
CA ALA A 4 31.18 18.03 11.51
C ALA A 4 29.70 18.45 11.44
N ALA A 5 29.07 18.14 10.30
CA ALA A 5 27.69 18.43 9.99
C ALA A 5 26.78 18.04 11.17
N GLU A 6 26.21 19.03 11.83
CA GLU A 6 25.14 18.86 12.79
C GLU A 6 23.93 18.39 12.00
N ALA A 7 23.85 17.07 11.79
CA ALA A 7 22.75 16.43 11.09
C ALA A 7 21.47 16.80 11.83
N THR A 8 20.67 17.65 11.21
CA THR A 8 19.40 18.15 11.71
C THR A 8 18.58 16.93 12.13
N ARG A 9 18.40 16.74 13.45
CA ARG A 9 17.69 15.57 14.00
C ARG A 9 16.26 15.61 13.48
N LYS A 10 15.96 14.78 12.47
CA LYS A 10 14.59 14.58 12.00
C LYS A 10 13.78 13.97 13.15
N VAL A 11 12.64 14.58 13.41
CA VAL A 11 11.67 14.10 14.38
C VAL A 11 10.69 13.21 13.61
N ASP A 12 10.35 12.04 14.15
CA ASP A 12 9.37 11.17 13.52
C ASP A 12 7.94 11.70 13.69
N LYS A 13 6.95 11.06 13.03
CA LYS A 13 5.53 11.46 13.09
C LYS A 13 4.96 11.54 14.52
N ALA A 14 5.62 10.95 15.52
CA ALA A 14 5.19 10.92 16.91
C ALA A 14 6.01 11.85 17.81
N GLY A 15 6.73 12.82 17.24
CA GLY A 15 7.51 13.78 18.02
C GLY A 15 8.81 13.21 18.61
N ARG A 16 9.19 11.96 18.29
CA ARG A 16 10.39 11.31 18.83
C ARG A 16 11.59 11.56 17.94
N LYS A 17 12.79 11.58 18.53
CA LYS A 17 14.04 11.66 17.77
C LYS A 17 14.16 10.44 16.85
N GLN A 18 14.04 10.66 15.55
CA GLN A 18 14.26 9.61 14.56
C GLN A 18 15.76 9.39 14.43
N HIS A 19 16.21 8.14 14.50
CA HIS A 19 17.60 7.82 14.22
C HIS A 19 17.90 8.11 12.75
N ALA A 20 19.06 8.72 12.45
CA ALA A 20 19.42 9.09 11.09
C ALA A 20 19.36 7.89 10.11
N ALA A 21 19.73 6.69 10.59
CA ALA A 21 19.71 5.47 9.80
C ALA A 21 18.31 4.87 9.55
N THR A 22 17.24 5.34 10.21
CA THR A 22 15.91 4.72 10.07
C THR A 22 15.43 4.71 8.60
N LEU A 23 15.66 5.80 7.85
CA LEU A 23 15.29 5.85 6.43
C LEU A 23 16.19 4.96 5.57
N THR A 24 17.47 4.84 5.91
CA THR A 24 18.42 3.94 5.23
C THR A 24 17.99 2.48 5.38
N PHE A 25 17.70 2.06 6.61
CA PHE A 25 17.22 0.69 6.86
C PHE A 25 15.86 0.43 6.24
N GLN A 26 14.95 1.43 6.21
CA GLN A 26 13.69 1.31 5.48
C GLN A 26 13.93 1.10 3.98
N ALA A 27 14.80 1.90 3.36
CA ALA A 27 15.11 1.79 1.95
C ALA A 27 15.73 0.42 1.61
N LEU A 28 16.70 -0.04 2.42
CA LEU A 28 17.30 -1.36 2.25
C LEU A 28 16.27 -2.48 2.40
N ARG A 29 15.37 -2.39 3.39
CA ARG A 29 14.33 -3.40 3.61
C ARG A 29 13.38 -3.49 2.41
N ILE A 30 12.90 -2.33 1.93
CA ILE A 30 12.06 -2.22 0.74
C ILE A 30 12.76 -2.84 -0.48
N PHE A 31 14.04 -2.48 -0.68
CA PHE A 31 14.82 -2.94 -1.82
C PHE A 31 15.10 -4.44 -1.79
N VAL A 32 15.60 -4.96 -0.67
CA VAL A 32 16.00 -6.38 -0.53
C VAL A 32 14.80 -7.31 -0.67
N ASN A 33 13.64 -6.94 -0.12
CA ASN A 33 12.44 -7.77 -0.18
C ASN A 33 11.53 -7.44 -1.39
N ASP A 34 11.93 -6.50 -2.24
CA ASP A 34 11.14 -6.03 -3.37
C ASP A 34 9.69 -5.63 -2.97
N GLU A 35 9.54 -5.01 -1.78
CA GLU A 35 8.26 -4.88 -1.06
C GLU A 35 7.17 -4.22 -1.93
N LEU A 36 7.53 -3.17 -2.67
CA LEU A 36 6.57 -2.40 -3.47
C LEU A 36 6.07 -3.17 -4.71
N ASN A 37 6.95 -3.92 -5.37
CA ASN A 37 6.56 -4.74 -6.52
C ASN A 37 5.72 -5.94 -6.06
N GLN A 38 6.08 -6.55 -4.93
CA GLN A 38 5.28 -7.61 -4.33
C GLN A 38 3.88 -7.12 -3.95
N LEU A 39 3.77 -5.94 -3.34
CA LEU A 39 2.47 -5.32 -3.06
C LEU A 39 1.65 -5.10 -4.33
N TYR A 40 2.26 -4.53 -5.37
CA TYR A 40 1.59 -4.27 -6.65
C TYR A 40 1.09 -5.57 -7.31
N ASN A 41 1.94 -6.59 -7.40
CA ASN A 41 1.59 -7.88 -7.97
C ASN A 41 0.54 -8.61 -7.13
N GLY A 42 0.64 -8.56 -5.80
CA GLY A 42 -0.35 -9.10 -4.88
C GLY A 42 -1.73 -8.47 -5.08
N LEU A 43 -1.80 -7.15 -5.25
CA LEU A 43 -3.04 -6.44 -5.57
C LEU A 43 -3.62 -6.83 -6.94
N LYS A 44 -2.78 -7.03 -7.95
CA LYS A 44 -3.24 -7.56 -9.26
C LYS A 44 -3.87 -8.94 -9.11
N ILE A 45 -3.18 -9.85 -8.42
CA ILE A 45 -3.67 -11.22 -8.20
C ILE A 45 -4.94 -11.21 -7.36
N ALA A 46 -5.01 -10.39 -6.30
CA ALA A 46 -6.20 -10.21 -5.49
C ALA A 46 -7.39 -9.75 -6.36
N HIS A 47 -7.17 -8.82 -7.28
CA HIS A 47 -8.19 -8.39 -8.23
C HIS A 47 -8.72 -9.53 -9.10
N LEU A 48 -7.82 -10.41 -9.58
CA LEU A 48 -8.20 -11.57 -10.40
C LEU A 48 -9.05 -12.56 -9.59
N LEU A 49 -8.63 -12.87 -8.36
CA LEU A 49 -9.21 -13.90 -7.51
C LEU A 49 -10.52 -13.48 -6.83
N LEU A 50 -10.69 -12.19 -6.54
CA LEU A 50 -11.90 -11.70 -5.88
C LEU A 50 -13.13 -11.88 -6.77
N LYS A 51 -14.23 -12.34 -6.16
CA LYS A 51 -15.55 -12.34 -6.81
C LYS A 51 -16.04 -10.90 -7.03
N PRO A 52 -16.96 -10.66 -7.99
CA PRO A 52 -17.65 -9.38 -8.08
C PRO A 52 -18.26 -8.99 -6.72
N ASN A 53 -18.17 -7.71 -6.38
CA ASN A 53 -18.50 -7.11 -5.09
C ASN A 53 -17.65 -7.60 -3.90
N GLY A 54 -16.58 -8.35 -4.16
CA GLY A 54 -15.59 -8.72 -3.15
C GLY A 54 -14.81 -7.52 -2.62
N ILE A 55 -14.36 -7.61 -1.37
CA ILE A 55 -13.65 -6.56 -0.65
C ILE A 55 -12.15 -6.85 -0.66
N CYS A 56 -11.35 -5.84 -0.99
CA CYS A 56 -9.91 -5.83 -0.78
C CYS A 56 -9.57 -4.76 0.26
N ALA A 57 -8.89 -5.17 1.32
CA ALA A 57 -8.43 -4.29 2.39
C ALA A 57 -6.90 -4.37 2.46
N VAL A 58 -6.24 -3.21 2.47
CA VAL A 58 -4.78 -3.11 2.57
C VAL A 58 -4.41 -2.19 3.72
N ILE A 59 -3.53 -2.67 4.59
CA ILE A 59 -2.89 -1.89 5.64
C ILE A 59 -1.48 -1.54 5.17
N SER A 60 -1.16 -0.25 5.14
CA SER A 60 0.16 0.27 4.76
C SER A 60 0.79 1.01 5.94
N PHE A 61 2.11 0.90 6.11
CA PHE A 61 2.83 1.51 7.23
C PHE A 61 3.70 2.69 6.81
N HIS A 62 3.93 2.86 5.51
CA HIS A 62 4.65 4.01 4.99
C HIS A 62 4.06 4.55 3.69
N SER A 63 4.42 5.79 3.38
CA SER A 63 3.86 6.55 2.26
C SER A 63 4.04 5.86 0.90
N LEU A 64 5.15 5.16 0.66
CA LEU A 64 5.36 4.45 -0.60
C LEU A 64 4.33 3.32 -0.82
N GLU A 65 4.06 2.48 0.16
CA GLU A 65 3.02 1.43 0.09
C GLU A 65 1.62 2.04 -0.10
N HIS A 66 1.34 3.10 0.66
CA HIS A 66 0.08 3.83 0.54
C HIS A 66 -0.13 4.37 -0.87
N ASN A 67 0.91 4.97 -1.45
CA ASN A 67 0.86 5.53 -2.81
C ASN A 67 0.61 4.44 -3.85
N VAL A 68 1.30 3.30 -3.74
CA VAL A 68 1.06 2.13 -4.62
C VAL A 68 -0.40 1.67 -4.51
N THR A 69 -0.89 1.50 -3.29
CA THR A 69 -2.28 1.06 -3.03
C THR A 69 -3.30 2.04 -3.61
N HIS A 70 -3.10 3.33 -3.36
CA HIS A 70 -3.96 4.40 -3.86
C HIS A 70 -3.95 4.47 -5.40
N GLN A 71 -2.78 4.33 -6.02
CA GLN A 71 -2.67 4.29 -7.48
C GLN A 71 -3.43 3.09 -8.05
N VAL A 72 -3.25 1.89 -7.50
CA VAL A 72 -3.92 0.68 -7.96
C VAL A 72 -5.44 0.79 -7.81
N PHE A 73 -5.94 1.23 -6.65
CA PHE A 73 -7.39 1.36 -6.41
C PHE A 73 -8.06 2.46 -7.23
N ASN A 74 -7.31 3.48 -7.67
CA ASN A 74 -7.83 4.55 -8.53
C ASN A 74 -7.56 4.35 -10.02
N THR A 75 -6.83 3.30 -10.41
CA THR A 75 -6.58 3.03 -11.81
C THR A 75 -7.91 2.67 -12.49
N LYS A 76 -8.35 3.53 -13.41
CA LYS A 76 -9.60 3.35 -14.19
C LYS A 76 -9.46 2.34 -15.31
N HIS A 77 -8.22 2.10 -15.75
CA HIS A 77 -7.91 1.11 -16.77
C HIS A 77 -7.68 -0.23 -16.12
N ALA A 78 -8.37 -1.25 -16.62
CA ALA A 78 -8.01 -2.60 -16.28
C ALA A 78 -6.54 -2.83 -16.64
N ILE A 79 -5.76 -3.30 -15.66
CA ILE A 79 -4.36 -3.72 -15.78
C ILE A 79 -4.10 -4.29 -17.19
N ASP A 80 -3.05 -3.85 -17.88
CA ASP A 80 -2.81 -4.27 -19.27
C ASP A 80 -2.87 -5.79 -19.47
N LYS A 81 -3.58 -6.20 -20.53
CA LYS A 81 -3.81 -7.60 -20.96
C LYS A 81 -2.52 -8.42 -21.14
N GLN A 82 -1.36 -7.77 -21.21
CA GLN A 82 -0.12 -8.37 -21.71
C GLN A 82 0.69 -9.14 -20.66
N THR A 83 0.31 -9.13 -19.37
CA THR A 83 1.15 -9.69 -18.29
C THR A 83 0.73 -11.07 -17.77
N LEU A 84 -0.31 -11.70 -18.33
CA LEU A 84 -0.86 -12.94 -17.77
C LEU A 84 -0.89 -14.06 -18.81
N VAL A 85 0.26 -14.72 -18.98
CA VAL A 85 0.35 -16.02 -19.65
C VAL A 85 -0.16 -17.10 -18.67
N THR A 86 -1.46 -17.09 -18.39
CA THR A 86 -2.14 -18.20 -17.74
C THR A 86 -3.36 -18.55 -18.59
N PRO A 87 -3.40 -19.73 -19.25
CA PRO A 87 -4.38 -20.00 -20.31
C PRO A 87 -5.86 -20.00 -19.89
N ASN A 88 -6.17 -20.01 -18.58
CA ASN A 88 -7.52 -20.24 -18.06
C ASN A 88 -8.01 -19.19 -17.04
N LEU A 89 -7.28 -18.11 -16.79
CA LEU A 89 -7.79 -17.02 -15.95
C LEU A 89 -8.64 -16.09 -16.83
N HIS A 90 -9.96 -16.23 -16.69
CA HIS A 90 -10.99 -15.54 -17.45
C HIS A 90 -10.62 -14.08 -17.78
N GLN A 91 -10.81 -13.74 -19.05
CA GLN A 91 -10.75 -12.42 -19.67
C GLN A 91 -11.66 -11.35 -19.01
N THR A 92 -12.34 -11.67 -17.92
CA THR A 92 -13.39 -10.87 -17.28
C THR A 92 -12.88 -9.99 -16.14
N ALA A 93 -11.68 -10.24 -15.59
CA ALA A 93 -11.12 -9.36 -14.55
C ALA A 93 -10.95 -7.91 -15.05
N PHE A 94 -10.82 -7.74 -16.37
CA PHE A 94 -10.68 -6.45 -17.04
C PHE A 94 -12.00 -5.67 -17.19
N LEU A 95 -13.14 -6.25 -16.80
CA LEU A 95 -14.44 -5.58 -16.86
C LEU A 95 -14.81 -4.88 -15.56
N TYR A 96 -14.14 -5.21 -14.46
CA TYR A 96 -14.55 -4.83 -13.11
C TYR A 96 -13.52 -3.88 -12.50
N PRO A 97 -13.63 -2.54 -12.62
CA PRO A 97 -12.70 -1.64 -11.95
C PRO A 97 -12.93 -1.65 -10.44
N TRP A 98 -11.90 -1.24 -9.69
CA TRP A 98 -12.05 -0.96 -8.26
C TRP A 98 -13.05 0.18 -8.02
N LYS A 99 -13.83 0.06 -6.95
CA LYS A 99 -14.54 1.16 -6.30
C LYS A 99 -13.83 1.40 -4.98
N CYS A 100 -12.99 2.44 -4.94
CA CYS A 100 -12.30 2.82 -3.72
C CYS A 100 -13.26 3.61 -2.82
N ASP A 101 -13.27 3.31 -1.52
CA ASP A 101 -13.71 4.31 -0.54
C ASP A 101 -12.60 5.37 -0.45
N SER A 102 -12.94 6.65 -0.57
CA SER A 102 -11.95 7.73 -0.52
C SER A 102 -11.34 7.88 0.88
N SER A 103 -11.99 7.37 1.90
CA SER A 103 -11.54 7.47 3.28
C SER A 103 -10.42 6.47 3.61
N VAL A 104 -9.41 6.95 4.33
CA VAL A 104 -8.33 6.14 4.90
C VAL A 104 -8.61 6.02 6.39
N ILE A 105 -8.66 4.79 6.90
CA ILE A 105 -8.87 4.54 8.32
C ILE A 105 -7.49 4.55 9.01
N LYS A 106 -7.37 5.36 10.06
CA LYS A 106 -6.17 5.50 10.89
C LYS A 106 -6.40 4.86 12.25
N PRO A 107 -5.34 4.40 12.94
CA PRO A 107 -5.46 3.86 14.29
C PRO A 107 -5.96 4.92 15.27
N SER A 108 -6.65 4.49 16.32
CA SER A 108 -7.03 5.35 17.44
C SER A 108 -5.84 5.61 18.38
N GLU A 109 -5.93 6.63 19.24
CA GLU A 109 -4.88 6.90 20.24
C GLU A 109 -4.69 5.74 21.23
N GLU A 110 -5.79 5.07 21.61
CA GLU A 110 -5.76 3.87 22.43
C GLU A 110 -4.99 2.74 21.73
N GLU A 111 -5.25 2.50 20.44
CA GLU A 111 -4.55 1.47 19.66
C GLU A 111 -3.06 1.78 19.55
N VAL A 112 -2.68 3.05 19.34
CA VAL A 112 -1.27 3.45 19.27
C VAL A 112 -0.56 3.29 20.61
N THR A 113 -1.29 3.48 21.72
CA THR A 113 -0.76 3.30 23.08
C THR A 113 -0.50 1.82 23.37
N GLN A 114 -1.46 0.94 23.04
CA GLN A 114 -1.33 -0.51 23.22
C GLN A 114 -0.35 -1.14 22.22
N ASN A 115 -0.30 -0.61 21.00
CA ASN A 115 0.56 -1.09 19.92
C ASN A 115 1.28 0.07 19.23
N PRO A 116 2.45 0.50 19.72
CA PRO A 116 3.20 1.61 19.12
C PRO A 116 3.59 1.42 17.65
N ARG A 117 3.54 0.20 17.10
CA ARG A 117 3.80 -0.08 15.67
C ARG A 117 2.62 0.32 14.79
N SER A 118 1.38 0.36 15.30
CA SER A 118 0.20 0.75 14.54
C SER A 118 0.21 2.23 14.17
N ARG A 119 1.00 3.07 14.86
CA ARG A 119 1.06 4.55 14.69
C ARG A 119 1.13 5.09 13.25
N SER A 120 1.63 4.30 12.31
CA SER A 120 1.76 4.69 10.90
C SER A 120 0.92 3.84 9.97
N ALA A 121 0.09 2.97 10.53
CA ALA A 121 -0.86 2.15 9.80
C ALA A 121 -1.93 3.03 9.16
N GLU A 122 -2.19 2.77 7.89
CA GLU A 122 -3.23 3.39 7.11
C GLU A 122 -3.96 2.27 6.36
N LEU A 123 -5.22 2.07 6.72
CA LEU A 123 -6.09 1.07 6.12
C LEU A 123 -6.90 1.71 4.99
N ARG A 124 -6.81 1.11 3.79
CA ARG A 124 -7.63 1.42 2.63
C ARG A 124 -8.48 0.22 2.23
N VAL A 125 -9.73 0.50 1.86
CA VAL A 125 -10.69 -0.53 1.43
C VAL A 125 -11.21 -0.19 0.03
N ALA A 126 -11.22 -1.19 -0.84
CA ALA A 126 -11.79 -1.10 -2.17
C ALA A 126 -12.66 -2.32 -2.49
N PHE A 127 -13.69 -2.11 -3.29
CA PHE A 127 -14.61 -3.14 -3.74
C PHE A 127 -14.37 -3.43 -5.22
N LYS A 128 -14.33 -4.70 -5.61
CA LYS A 128 -14.34 -5.07 -7.03
C LYS A 128 -15.76 -4.84 -7.57
N LYS A 129 -15.98 -3.84 -8.43
CA LYS A 129 -17.34 -3.60 -8.95
C LYS A 129 -17.86 -4.82 -9.68
N SER A 130 -19.16 -5.11 -9.59
CA SER A 130 -19.84 -5.90 -10.62
C SER A 130 -20.24 -4.97 -11.78
N VAL A 131 -19.89 -5.30 -13.02
CA VAL A 131 -20.54 -4.75 -14.21
C VAL A 131 -22.03 -5.05 -14.11
N GLN A 132 -22.84 -4.01 -13.95
CA GLN A 132 -24.25 -4.08 -14.29
C GLN A 132 -24.33 -4.23 -15.81
N ARG A 133 -24.97 -5.30 -16.27
CA ARG A 133 -25.35 -5.47 -17.68
C ARG A 133 -26.32 -4.38 -18.09
#